data_AF-A0A3D3PC86-F1
#
_entry.id   AF-A0A3D3PC86-F1
#
_cell.length_a   1.000
_cell.length_b   1.000
_cell.length_c   1.000
_cell.angle_alpha   90.00
_cell.angle_beta   90.00
_cell.angle_gamma   90.00
#
_symmetry.space_group_name_H-M   'P 1'
#
loop_
_entity.id
_entity.type
_entity.pdbx_description
1 polymer ?
#
loop_
_entity_poly.entity_id
_entity_poly.type
_entity_poly.pdbx_seq_one_letter_code
_entity_poly.pdbx_strand_id
1 'polypeptide(L)'
;MSEDLLELTTRKLLEKFGAGNHKPGSGSAAAFQGMISAQLLITVIELTNGLKHRHIYSKDLPVLLKMQQEISDRIYPELEKLFLEDSVQFGKTIESRSKRDRQRDLATKQKLALSALDELKVSIDIPSVIADLCIELSDIGAFVFSNGFKAARGDSQVALSGAVSAVTGCLSIVRLNLLSFGSTEYNYIERINVKCHALNDELERLNRIVDESIELLALLVDSKTAFYQQLDQLVKGVKSKSIITNADIEEFASGFQNLVWVNKESVWKLNMPTQPSDILNPSDILQKVLGYGYDDTKELEQAYVDGRLIDTAGIIDQENKMVWISSHITPQVENFTAAHELAHALLHDQPVMHRDIPLDGSKKSKAPVEYQADQFAAAFLMPRKRVTNAFENLFGSGIFQIDANTTFKLTGSTVTDLHKECKDIHGLCSRLAEAESYDGEFFTSLADQFNVSRAAMAYRLEELGLVKF
;
A
#
# COMPACT_ATOMS: atom_id res chain seq x y z
N MET A 1 -41.72 22.81 21.59
CA MET A 1 -40.93 22.39 20.42
C MET A 1 -39.96 21.33 20.91
N SER A 2 -39.96 20.12 20.32
CA SER A 2 -38.86 19.18 20.59
C SER A 2 -37.59 19.80 20.01
N GLU A 3 -36.53 19.89 20.83
CA GLU A 3 -35.22 20.30 20.37
C GLU A 3 -34.75 19.33 19.29
N ASP A 4 -34.35 19.84 18.13
CA ASP A 4 -33.79 19.02 17.07
C ASP A 4 -32.42 18.51 17.53
N LEU A 5 -32.27 17.18 17.60
CA LEU A 5 -31.06 16.56 18.12
C LEU A 5 -29.86 16.75 17.18
N LEU A 6 -30.11 16.96 15.88
CA LEU A 6 -29.06 17.13 14.87
C LEU A 6 -28.50 18.56 14.86
N GLU A 7 -29.28 19.54 15.31
CA GLU A 7 -28.85 20.93 15.47
C GLU A 7 -28.02 21.15 16.75
N LEU A 8 -27.89 20.12 17.59
CA LEU A 8 -27.05 20.18 18.78
C LEU A 8 -25.58 20.12 18.39
N THR A 9 -24.75 20.87 19.13
CA THR A 9 -23.31 20.61 19.09
C THR A 9 -23.03 19.19 19.54
N THR A 10 -22.06 18.53 18.92
CA THR A 10 -21.68 17.15 19.27
C THR A 10 -21.43 16.97 20.76
N ARG A 11 -20.82 17.97 21.43
CA ARG A 11 -20.63 17.97 22.89
C ARG A 11 -21.95 17.83 23.66
N LYS A 12 -22.95 18.65 23.33
CA LYS A 12 -24.27 18.61 23.98
C LYS A 12 -25.01 17.31 23.70
N LEU A 13 -24.89 16.79 22.48
CA LEU A 13 -25.51 15.52 22.11
C LEU A 13 -24.93 14.36 22.95
N LEU A 14 -23.60 14.30 23.08
CA LEU A 14 -22.91 13.30 23.90
C LEU A 14 -23.25 13.43 25.39
N GLU A 15 -23.31 14.67 25.92
CA GLU A 15 -23.77 14.92 27.29
C GLU A 15 -25.19 14.38 27.51
N LYS A 16 -26.10 14.55 26.54
CA LYS A 16 -27.46 14.01 26.63
C LYS A 16 -27.48 12.48 26.64
N PHE A 17 -26.68 11.80 25.82
CA PHE A 17 -26.53 10.34 25.88
C PHE A 17 -26.00 9.88 27.25
N GLY A 18 -25.08 10.62 27.85
CA GLY A 18 -24.50 10.30 29.15
C GLY A 18 -25.33 10.71 30.38
N ALA A 19 -26.40 11.49 30.21
CA ALA A 19 -27.17 12.08 31.31
C ALA A 19 -28.05 11.08 32.10
N GLY A 20 -28.13 9.82 31.66
CA GLY A 20 -29.01 8.81 32.28
C GLY A 20 -30.51 9.05 32.05
N ASN A 21 -30.85 9.98 31.15
CA ASN A 21 -32.22 10.24 30.72
C ASN A 21 -32.65 9.26 29.62
N HIS A 22 -33.95 9.12 29.42
CA HIS A 22 -34.50 8.23 28.37
C HIS A 22 -34.48 8.84 26.95
N LYS A 23 -33.92 10.05 26.78
CA LYS A 23 -33.81 10.77 25.50
C LYS A 23 -32.46 11.49 25.37
N PRO A 24 -31.73 11.34 24.25
CA PRO A 24 -31.92 10.31 23.21
C PRO A 24 -31.68 8.89 23.76
N GLY A 25 -32.38 7.91 23.19
CA GLY A 25 -32.34 6.52 23.63
C GLY A 25 -31.18 5.73 23.02
N SER A 26 -31.04 4.47 23.43
CA SER A 26 -30.03 3.57 22.87
C SER A 26 -30.28 3.22 21.39
N GLY A 27 -31.52 3.26 20.91
CA GLY A 27 -31.83 3.12 19.48
C GLY A 27 -31.29 4.30 18.67
N SER A 28 -31.48 5.52 19.17
CA SER A 28 -30.90 6.74 18.63
C SER A 28 -29.36 6.67 18.63
N ALA A 29 -28.74 6.12 19.67
CA ALA A 29 -27.29 5.90 19.68
C ALA A 29 -26.83 4.94 18.58
N ALA A 30 -27.57 3.85 18.33
CA ALA A 30 -27.28 2.91 17.26
C ALA A 30 -27.44 3.56 15.86
N ALA A 31 -28.50 4.33 15.63
CA ALA A 31 -28.67 5.08 14.38
C ALA A 31 -27.52 6.07 14.15
N PHE A 32 -27.14 6.82 15.18
CA PHE A 32 -26.02 7.77 15.11
C PHE A 32 -24.68 7.08 14.78
N GLN A 33 -24.43 5.90 15.36
CA GLN A 33 -23.27 5.06 15.02
C GLN A 33 -23.29 4.64 13.54
N GLY A 34 -24.46 4.25 13.01
CA GLY A 34 -24.65 3.96 11.59
C GLY A 34 -24.38 5.18 10.70
N MET A 35 -24.83 6.37 11.10
CA MET A 35 -24.59 7.63 10.36
C MET A 35 -23.10 7.96 10.28
N ILE A 36 -22.34 7.80 11.38
CA ILE A 36 -20.88 7.98 11.36
C ILE A 36 -20.23 6.97 10.40
N SER A 37 -20.65 5.71 10.47
CA SER A 37 -20.13 4.65 9.61
C SER A 37 -20.36 4.97 8.13
N ALA A 38 -21.56 5.41 7.76
CA ALA A 38 -21.90 5.85 6.42
C ALA A 38 -20.97 6.97 5.91
N GLN A 39 -20.70 7.99 6.72
CA GLN A 39 -19.83 9.12 6.34
C GLN A 39 -18.36 8.71 6.15
N LEU A 40 -17.85 7.81 6.99
CA LEU A 40 -16.52 7.24 6.82
C LEU A 40 -16.40 6.44 5.52
N LEU A 41 -17.42 5.64 5.17
CA LEU A 41 -17.42 4.89 3.90
C LEU A 41 -17.46 5.81 2.68
N ILE A 42 -18.30 6.85 2.70
CA ILE A 42 -18.32 7.88 1.66
C ILE A 42 -16.93 8.50 1.49
N THR A 43 -16.30 8.90 2.59
CA THR A 43 -14.95 9.52 2.58
C THR A 43 -13.92 8.61 1.92
N VAL A 44 -13.90 7.31 2.26
CA VAL A 44 -12.95 6.36 1.67
C VAL A 44 -13.21 6.18 0.17
N ILE A 45 -14.48 6.12 -0.25
CA ILE A 45 -14.84 6.02 -1.67
C ILE A 45 -14.41 7.28 -2.44
N GLU A 46 -14.58 8.46 -1.87
CA GLU A 46 -14.11 9.73 -2.47
C GLU A 46 -12.59 9.79 -2.60
N LEU A 47 -11.85 9.38 -1.56
CA LEU A 47 -10.39 9.25 -1.63
C LEU A 47 -9.96 8.26 -2.72
N THR A 48 -10.73 7.19 -2.90
CA THR A 48 -10.50 6.18 -3.96
C THR A 48 -10.75 6.77 -5.36
N ASN A 49 -11.78 7.60 -5.52
CA ASN A 49 -12.11 8.30 -6.76
C ASN A 49 -11.21 9.54 -7.04
N GLY A 50 -10.36 9.93 -6.09
CA GLY A 50 -9.46 11.06 -6.26
C GLY A 50 -8.55 10.92 -7.50
N LEU A 51 -8.19 12.05 -8.13
CA LEU A 51 -7.40 12.08 -9.38
C LEU A 51 -6.11 11.24 -9.31
N LYS A 52 -5.47 11.22 -8.13
CA LYS A 52 -4.24 10.46 -7.87
C LYS A 52 -4.46 8.95 -7.84
N HIS A 53 -5.67 8.46 -7.54
CA HIS A 53 -5.92 7.06 -7.23
C HIS A 53 -6.90 6.39 -8.21
N ARG A 54 -7.81 7.13 -8.84
CA ARG A 54 -8.88 6.56 -9.67
C ARG A 54 -8.44 5.61 -10.77
N HIS A 55 -7.25 5.82 -11.34
CA HIS A 55 -6.70 4.94 -12.38
C HIS A 55 -6.30 3.57 -11.81
N ILE A 56 -5.81 3.57 -10.57
CA ILE A 56 -5.35 2.41 -9.81
C ILE A 56 -6.52 1.50 -9.46
N TYR A 57 -7.64 2.10 -9.05
CA TYR A 57 -8.84 1.39 -8.59
C TYR A 57 -9.92 1.27 -9.68
N SER A 58 -9.55 1.51 -10.94
CA SER A 58 -10.49 1.62 -12.08
C SER A 58 -11.42 0.42 -12.24
N LYS A 59 -10.98 -0.78 -11.87
CA LYS A 59 -11.76 -2.02 -11.93
C LYS A 59 -12.99 -1.98 -11.01
N ASP A 60 -12.79 -1.62 -9.73
CA ASP A 60 -13.82 -1.72 -8.69
C ASP A 60 -14.52 -0.38 -8.42
N LEU A 61 -13.96 0.74 -8.92
CA LEU A 61 -14.47 2.09 -8.76
C LEU A 61 -15.95 2.27 -9.17
N PRO A 62 -16.45 1.70 -10.29
CA PRO A 62 -17.87 1.84 -10.64
C PRO A 62 -18.82 1.24 -9.58
N VAL A 63 -18.43 0.12 -8.96
CA VAL A 63 -19.21 -0.52 -7.90
C VAL A 63 -19.16 0.33 -6.63
N LEU A 64 -17.97 0.84 -6.27
CA LEU A 64 -17.80 1.73 -5.12
C LEU A 64 -18.65 3.00 -5.25
N LEU A 65 -18.70 3.63 -6.42
CA LEU A 65 -19.52 4.83 -6.66
C LEU A 65 -21.02 4.54 -6.57
N LYS A 66 -21.46 3.36 -7.02
CA LYS A 66 -22.85 2.93 -6.83
C LYS A 66 -23.18 2.74 -5.35
N MET A 67 -22.27 2.14 -4.57
CA MET A 67 -22.43 2.00 -3.12
C MET A 67 -22.46 3.36 -2.42
N GLN A 68 -21.60 4.30 -2.82
CA GLN A 68 -21.62 5.68 -2.31
C GLN A 68 -22.98 6.34 -2.57
N GLN A 69 -23.52 6.18 -3.78
CA GLN A 69 -24.83 6.71 -4.12
C GLN A 69 -25.93 6.08 -3.25
N GLU A 70 -25.90 4.76 -3.05
CA GLU A 70 -26.85 4.06 -2.19
C GLU A 70 -26.82 4.58 -0.74
N ILE A 71 -25.63 4.85 -0.21
CA ILE A 71 -25.46 5.42 1.12
C ILE A 71 -26.08 6.82 1.17
N SER A 72 -25.74 7.68 0.21
CA SER A 72 -26.15 9.09 0.20
C SER A 72 -27.64 9.29 -0.07
N ASP A 73 -28.22 8.49 -0.98
CA ASP A 73 -29.59 8.71 -1.46
C ASP A 73 -30.63 7.99 -0.59
N ARG A 74 -30.25 6.93 0.12
CA ARG A 74 -31.18 6.13 0.93
C ARG A 74 -30.71 5.89 2.36
N ILE A 75 -29.55 5.27 2.56
CA ILE A 75 -29.20 4.73 3.88
C ILE A 75 -28.98 5.84 4.91
N TYR A 76 -28.17 6.84 4.59
CA TYR A 76 -27.86 7.94 5.52
C TYR A 76 -29.12 8.77 5.85
N PRO A 77 -29.92 9.23 4.86
CA PRO A 77 -31.16 9.96 5.16
C PRO A 77 -32.17 9.16 6.01
N GLU A 78 -32.30 7.85 5.76
CA GLU A 78 -33.21 7.02 6.56
C GLU A 78 -32.68 6.82 7.99
N LEU A 79 -31.37 6.64 8.19
CA LEU A 79 -30.77 6.59 9.53
C LEU A 79 -30.95 7.91 10.29
N GLU A 80 -30.80 9.05 9.60
CA GLU A 80 -31.02 10.39 10.18
C GLU A 80 -32.46 10.58 10.65
N LYS A 81 -33.43 10.13 9.83
CA LYS A 81 -34.84 10.11 10.21
C LYS A 81 -35.09 9.19 11.41
N LEU A 82 -34.59 7.96 11.38
CA LEU A 82 -34.78 6.97 12.45
C LEU A 82 -34.13 7.41 13.77
N PHE A 83 -33.01 8.14 13.71
CA PHE A 83 -32.36 8.75 14.87
C PHE A 83 -33.31 9.69 15.63
N LEU A 84 -34.04 10.54 14.91
CA LEU A 84 -35.02 11.45 15.50
C LEU A 84 -36.29 10.69 15.94
N GLU A 85 -36.79 9.79 15.09
CA GLU A 85 -38.01 9.02 15.34
C GLU A 85 -37.90 8.14 16.59
N ASP A 86 -36.76 7.46 16.80
CA ASP A 86 -36.53 6.65 18.00
C ASP A 86 -36.64 7.48 19.29
N SER A 87 -35.95 8.62 19.34
CA SER A 87 -35.98 9.53 20.50
C SER A 87 -37.39 10.04 20.80
N VAL A 88 -38.15 10.39 19.76
CA VAL A 88 -39.53 10.84 19.90
C VAL A 88 -40.44 9.70 20.37
N GLN A 89 -40.40 8.56 19.68
CA GLN A 89 -41.30 7.43 19.88
C GLN A 89 -41.07 6.76 21.24
N PHE A 90 -39.82 6.53 21.64
CA PHE A 90 -39.52 5.97 22.96
C PHE A 90 -39.97 6.93 24.09
N GLY A 91 -39.93 8.23 23.84
CA GLY A 91 -40.54 9.23 24.71
C GLY A 91 -42.01 9.00 25.02
N LYS A 92 -42.82 8.67 23.99
CA LYS A 92 -44.24 8.39 24.16
C LYS A 92 -44.47 7.15 25.03
N THR A 93 -43.64 6.13 24.85
CA THR A 93 -43.64 4.90 25.66
C THR A 93 -43.38 5.22 27.14
N ILE A 94 -42.38 6.04 27.44
CA ILE A 94 -42.04 6.44 28.83
C ILE A 94 -43.14 7.33 29.44
N GLU A 95 -43.71 8.26 28.68
CA GLU A 95 -44.82 9.09 29.13
C GLU A 95 -46.05 8.24 29.47
N SER A 96 -46.39 7.27 28.62
CA SER A 96 -47.50 6.33 28.82
C SER A 96 -47.29 5.45 30.05
N ARG A 97 -46.06 4.95 30.27
CA ARG A 97 -45.67 4.23 31.50
C ARG A 97 -45.81 5.11 32.74
N SER A 98 -45.37 6.36 32.66
CA SER A 98 -45.48 7.31 33.78
C SER A 98 -46.94 7.62 34.13
N LYS A 99 -47.81 7.80 33.12
CA LYS A 99 -49.27 7.98 33.32
C LYS A 99 -49.90 6.75 33.96
N ARG A 100 -49.55 5.54 33.50
CA ARG A 100 -49.98 4.27 34.08
C ARG A 100 -49.58 4.15 35.55
N ASP A 101 -48.33 4.45 35.89
CA ASP A 101 -47.78 4.23 37.23
C ASP A 101 -48.39 5.18 38.28
N ARG A 102 -48.82 6.37 37.86
CA ARG A 102 -49.53 7.33 38.71
C ARG A 102 -51.01 6.99 38.92
N GLN A 103 -51.59 6.10 38.11
CA GLN A 103 -53.01 5.83 38.16
C GLN A 103 -53.36 4.78 39.24
N ARG A 104 -54.39 5.07 40.03
CA ARG A 104 -54.85 4.22 41.15
C ARG A 104 -56.00 3.29 40.76
N ASP A 105 -56.89 3.76 39.90
CA ASP A 105 -57.99 2.93 39.39
C ASP A 105 -57.46 1.81 38.50
N LEU A 106 -57.83 0.56 38.82
CA LEU A 106 -57.29 -0.62 38.17
C LEU A 106 -57.68 -0.69 36.68
N ALA A 107 -58.93 -0.37 36.35
CA ALA A 107 -59.43 -0.45 34.97
C ALA A 107 -58.72 0.58 34.08
N THR A 108 -58.61 1.82 34.55
CA THR A 108 -57.89 2.89 33.84
C THR A 108 -56.39 2.59 33.75
N LYS A 109 -55.78 2.07 34.83
CA LYS A 109 -54.38 1.65 34.84
C LYS A 109 -54.11 0.56 33.79
N GLN A 110 -54.99 -0.43 33.68
CA GLN A 110 -54.85 -1.49 32.69
C GLN A 110 -55.00 -0.96 31.25
N LYS A 111 -55.93 -0.04 30.99
CA LYS A 111 -56.05 0.61 29.69
C LYS A 111 -54.78 1.37 29.29
N LEU A 112 -54.17 2.09 30.24
CA LEU A 112 -52.89 2.78 30.03
C LEU A 112 -51.73 1.80 29.84
N ALA A 113 -51.75 0.64 30.50
CA ALA A 113 -50.76 -0.42 30.30
C ALA A 113 -50.82 -0.98 28.87
N LEU A 114 -52.01 -1.25 28.35
CA LEU A 114 -52.19 -1.70 26.96
C LEU A 114 -51.72 -0.64 25.96
N SER A 115 -52.11 0.63 26.16
CA SER A 115 -51.63 1.74 25.32
C SER A 115 -50.10 1.88 25.35
N ALA A 116 -49.46 1.69 26.52
CA ALA A 116 -48.00 1.73 26.62
C ALA A 116 -47.32 0.55 25.90
N LEU A 117 -47.97 -0.62 25.83
CA LEU A 117 -47.48 -1.75 25.04
C LEU A 117 -47.61 -1.50 23.53
N ASP A 118 -48.70 -0.85 23.09
CA ASP A 118 -48.86 -0.48 21.68
C ASP A 118 -47.81 0.54 21.23
N GLU A 119 -47.51 1.55 22.06
CA GLU A 119 -46.41 2.49 21.78
C GLU A 119 -45.04 1.79 21.76
N LEU A 120 -44.85 0.78 22.62
CA LEU A 120 -43.63 -0.03 22.67
C LEU A 120 -43.44 -0.90 21.42
N LYS A 121 -44.53 -1.39 20.81
CA LYS A 121 -44.46 -2.13 19.53
C LYS A 121 -43.80 -1.26 18.44
N VAL A 122 -44.23 0.00 18.33
CA VAL A 122 -43.61 0.98 17.40
C VAL A 122 -42.15 1.26 17.79
N SER A 123 -41.85 1.39 19.09
CA SER A 123 -40.46 1.54 19.57
C SER A 123 -39.57 0.32 19.30
N ILE A 124 -40.13 -0.87 19.04
CA ILE A 124 -39.38 -2.07 18.67
C ILE A 124 -39.06 -2.08 17.17
N ASP A 125 -40.01 -1.65 16.34
CA ASP A 125 -39.86 -1.67 14.89
C ASP A 125 -38.71 -0.74 14.42
N ILE A 126 -38.53 0.42 15.07
CA ILE A 126 -37.48 1.39 14.68
C ILE A 126 -36.05 0.81 14.78
N PRO A 127 -35.59 0.25 15.92
CA PRO A 127 -34.31 -0.45 15.99
C PRO A 127 -34.17 -1.61 15.01
N SER A 128 -35.25 -2.32 14.66
CA SER A 128 -35.16 -3.37 13.62
C SER A 128 -34.78 -2.78 12.26
N VAL A 129 -35.39 -1.67 11.85
CA VAL A 129 -35.03 -1.00 10.59
C VAL A 129 -33.60 -0.43 10.63
N ILE A 130 -33.19 0.13 11.77
CA ILE A 130 -31.80 0.59 11.97
C ILE A 130 -30.83 -0.58 11.80
N ALA A 131 -31.14 -1.76 12.35
CA ALA A 131 -30.31 -2.95 12.22
C ALA A 131 -30.17 -3.38 10.75
N ASP A 132 -31.28 -3.44 10.00
CA ASP A 132 -31.27 -3.81 8.58
C ASP A 132 -30.37 -2.85 7.76
N LEU A 133 -30.50 -1.54 7.95
CA LEU A 133 -29.65 -0.55 7.29
C LEU A 133 -28.17 -0.68 7.69
N CYS A 134 -27.90 -1.01 8.96
CA CYS A 134 -26.54 -1.22 9.42
C CYS A 134 -25.93 -2.52 8.88
N ILE A 135 -26.72 -3.57 8.63
CA ILE A 135 -26.25 -4.78 7.93
C ILE A 135 -25.81 -4.41 6.51
N GLU A 136 -26.62 -3.64 5.78
CA GLU A 136 -26.26 -3.16 4.44
C GLU A 136 -24.98 -2.30 4.46
N LEU A 137 -24.85 -1.40 5.45
CA LEU A 137 -23.62 -0.62 5.63
C LEU A 137 -22.41 -1.50 5.96
N SER A 138 -22.58 -2.55 6.75
CA SER A 138 -21.50 -3.49 7.05
C SER A 138 -21.05 -4.22 5.79
N ASP A 139 -21.96 -4.68 4.94
CA ASP A 139 -21.59 -5.32 3.67
C ASP A 139 -20.87 -4.35 2.72
N ILE A 140 -21.34 -3.10 2.62
CA ILE A 140 -20.62 -2.06 1.89
C ILE A 140 -19.24 -1.83 2.53
N GLY A 141 -19.16 -1.76 3.85
CA GLY A 141 -17.91 -1.56 4.59
C GLY A 141 -16.87 -2.63 4.33
N ALA A 142 -17.29 -3.90 4.30
CA ALA A 142 -16.43 -5.03 3.95
C ALA A 142 -15.89 -4.91 2.51
N PHE A 143 -16.74 -4.51 1.56
CA PHE A 143 -16.33 -4.29 0.18
C PHE A 143 -15.36 -3.11 0.03
N VAL A 144 -15.63 -1.99 0.70
CA VAL A 144 -14.77 -0.79 0.71
C VAL A 144 -13.44 -1.09 1.38
N PHE A 145 -13.41 -1.85 2.46
CA PHE A 145 -12.16 -2.29 3.09
C PHE A 145 -11.27 -3.07 2.10
N SER A 146 -11.86 -4.00 1.37
CA SER A 146 -11.13 -4.86 0.44
C SER A 146 -10.65 -4.09 -0.80
N ASN A 147 -11.52 -3.27 -1.39
CA ASN A 147 -11.35 -2.74 -2.75
C ASN A 147 -11.16 -1.21 -2.82
N GLY A 148 -11.33 -0.49 -1.70
CA GLY A 148 -11.10 0.94 -1.60
C GLY A 148 -9.64 1.31 -1.40
N PHE A 149 -9.41 2.61 -1.18
CA PHE A 149 -8.08 3.18 -1.00
C PHE A 149 -7.36 2.56 0.21
N LYS A 150 -6.29 1.80 -0.06
CA LYS A 150 -5.63 0.94 0.94
C LYS A 150 -5.08 1.71 2.15
N ALA A 151 -4.69 2.97 1.98
CA ALA A 151 -4.16 3.78 3.08
C ALA A 151 -5.25 4.29 4.04
N ALA A 152 -6.51 4.34 3.60
CA ALA A 152 -7.66 4.70 4.41
C ALA A 152 -8.46 3.47 4.88
N ARG A 153 -7.90 2.25 4.77
CA ARG A 153 -8.55 1.01 5.24
C ARG A 153 -8.92 1.04 6.71
N GLY A 154 -8.18 1.78 7.54
CA GLY A 154 -8.53 1.99 8.94
C GLY A 154 -9.92 2.61 9.10
N ASP A 155 -10.25 3.62 8.29
CA ASP A 155 -11.55 4.29 8.32
C ASP A 155 -12.68 3.34 7.87
N SER A 156 -12.42 2.52 6.85
CA SER A 156 -13.37 1.47 6.42
C SER A 156 -13.61 0.43 7.51
N GLN A 157 -12.56 0.03 8.24
CA GLN A 157 -12.68 -0.93 9.34
C GLN A 157 -13.47 -0.33 10.50
N VAL A 158 -13.22 0.93 10.87
CA VAL A 158 -13.99 1.63 11.90
C VAL A 158 -15.47 1.70 11.52
N ALA A 159 -15.77 2.01 10.25
CA ALA A 159 -17.15 2.03 9.75
C ALA A 159 -17.81 0.65 9.78
N LEU A 160 -17.13 -0.39 9.29
CA LEU A 160 -17.61 -1.77 9.31
C LEU A 160 -17.94 -2.22 10.74
N SER A 161 -16.97 -2.12 11.66
CA SER A 161 -17.15 -2.49 13.07
C SER A 161 -18.18 -1.61 13.78
N GLY A 162 -18.27 -0.33 13.43
CA GLY A 162 -19.28 0.59 13.94
C GLY A 162 -20.69 0.18 13.57
N ALA A 163 -20.93 -0.15 12.30
CA ALA A 163 -22.22 -0.64 11.81
C ALA A 163 -22.60 -1.99 12.47
N VAL A 164 -21.65 -2.94 12.59
CA VAL A 164 -21.88 -4.22 13.30
C VAL A 164 -22.24 -4.00 14.78
N SER A 165 -21.60 -3.03 15.44
CA SER A 165 -21.92 -2.66 16.81
C SER A 165 -23.33 -2.07 16.92
N ALA A 166 -23.77 -1.30 15.94
CA ALA A 166 -25.14 -0.78 15.87
C ALA A 166 -26.17 -1.92 15.74
N VAL A 167 -25.93 -2.91 14.88
CA VAL A 167 -26.76 -4.13 14.75
C VAL A 167 -26.86 -4.86 16.09
N THR A 168 -25.73 -5.06 16.77
CA THR A 168 -25.67 -5.70 18.10
C THR A 168 -26.50 -4.94 19.13
N GLY A 169 -26.39 -3.61 19.14
CA GLY A 169 -27.17 -2.72 20.00
C GLY A 169 -28.66 -2.85 19.73
N CYS A 170 -29.08 -2.75 18.47
CA CYS A 170 -30.48 -2.88 18.06
C CYS A 170 -31.09 -4.23 18.45
N LEU A 171 -30.38 -5.34 18.19
CA LEU A 171 -30.83 -6.68 18.57
C LEU A 171 -31.05 -6.79 20.08
N SER A 172 -30.15 -6.22 20.87
CA SER A 172 -30.24 -6.19 22.34
C SER A 172 -31.43 -5.36 22.82
N ILE A 173 -31.67 -4.20 22.20
CA ILE A 173 -32.80 -3.31 22.51
C ILE A 173 -34.13 -3.99 22.21
N VAL A 174 -34.26 -4.61 21.03
CA VAL A 174 -35.48 -5.32 20.63
C VAL A 174 -35.77 -6.46 21.60
N ARG A 175 -34.79 -7.33 21.87
CA ARG A 175 -34.96 -8.46 22.81
C ARG A 175 -35.32 -7.99 24.22
N LEU A 176 -34.70 -6.92 24.72
CA LEU A 176 -35.03 -6.34 26.02
C LEU A 176 -36.48 -5.84 26.07
N ASN A 177 -36.92 -5.14 25.03
CA ASN A 177 -38.28 -4.62 24.96
C ASN A 177 -39.33 -5.74 24.83
N LEU A 178 -39.02 -6.86 24.18
CA LEU A 178 -39.91 -8.03 24.09
C LEU A 178 -40.23 -8.65 25.46
N LEU A 179 -39.35 -8.51 26.47
CA LEU A 179 -39.60 -8.98 27.83
C LEU A 179 -40.76 -8.26 28.53
N SER A 180 -41.23 -7.13 27.98
CA SER A 180 -42.35 -6.37 28.55
C SER A 180 -43.73 -6.96 28.23
N PHE A 181 -43.83 -7.92 27.31
CA PHE A 181 -45.11 -8.47 26.83
C PHE A 181 -45.51 -9.75 27.56
N GLY A 182 -46.82 -9.96 27.69
CA GLY A 182 -47.42 -11.16 28.30
C GLY A 182 -47.87 -12.19 27.28
N SER A 183 -48.42 -13.32 27.76
CA SER A 183 -48.82 -14.46 26.92
C SER A 183 -49.90 -14.16 25.89
N THR A 184 -50.71 -13.13 26.10
CA THR A 184 -51.75 -12.70 25.13
C THR A 184 -51.15 -12.13 23.84
N GLU A 185 -49.88 -11.70 23.87
CA GLU A 185 -49.16 -11.13 22.73
C GLU A 185 -48.20 -12.16 22.11
N TYR A 186 -48.36 -13.46 22.41
CA TYR A 186 -47.45 -14.52 21.96
C TYR A 186 -47.19 -14.48 20.44
N ASN A 187 -48.23 -14.30 19.62
CA ASN A 187 -48.07 -14.24 18.16
C ASN A 187 -47.23 -13.04 17.69
N TYR A 188 -47.29 -11.92 18.42
CA TYR A 188 -46.45 -10.75 18.16
C TYR A 188 -44.99 -11.06 18.55
N ILE A 189 -44.78 -11.60 19.75
CA ILE A 189 -43.46 -11.96 20.27
C ILE A 189 -42.77 -12.95 19.33
N GLU A 190 -43.47 -14.02 18.94
CA GLU A 190 -42.94 -15.06 18.06
C GLU A 190 -42.50 -14.47 16.71
N ARG A 191 -43.33 -13.60 16.11
CA ARG A 191 -43.01 -12.94 14.84
C ARG A 191 -41.74 -12.08 14.94
N ILE A 192 -41.57 -11.32 16.02
CA ILE A 192 -40.36 -10.49 16.21
C ILE A 192 -39.15 -11.37 16.55
N ASN A 193 -39.32 -12.46 17.31
CA ASN A 193 -38.25 -13.41 17.60
C ASN A 193 -37.68 -14.04 16.32
N VAL A 194 -38.53 -14.41 15.36
CA VAL A 194 -38.07 -14.90 14.04
C VAL A 194 -37.18 -13.86 13.35
N LYS A 195 -37.55 -12.57 13.37
CA LYS A 195 -36.69 -11.49 12.85
C LYS A 195 -35.38 -11.37 13.64
N CYS A 196 -35.44 -11.45 14.97
CA CYS A 196 -34.25 -11.41 15.82
C CYS A 196 -33.30 -12.59 15.57
N HIS A 197 -33.81 -13.76 15.19
CA HIS A 197 -32.96 -14.89 14.79
C HIS A 197 -32.26 -14.60 13.47
N ALA A 198 -32.98 -14.14 12.45
CA ALA A 198 -32.37 -13.74 11.18
C ALA A 198 -31.29 -12.65 11.35
N LEU A 199 -31.58 -11.62 12.17
CA LEU A 199 -30.59 -10.58 12.50
C LEU A 199 -29.37 -11.13 13.25
N ASN A 200 -29.56 -12.14 14.09
CA ASN A 200 -28.46 -12.77 14.82
C ASN A 200 -27.56 -13.57 13.88
N ASP A 201 -28.14 -14.28 12.90
CA ASP A 201 -27.40 -15.03 11.89
C ASP A 201 -26.54 -14.09 11.03
N GLU A 202 -27.11 -12.95 10.61
CA GLU A 202 -26.35 -11.90 9.91
C GLU A 202 -25.26 -11.29 10.79
N LEU A 203 -25.54 -11.04 12.07
CA LEU A 203 -24.54 -10.54 13.01
C LEU A 203 -23.36 -11.51 13.17
N GLU A 204 -23.61 -12.81 13.26
CA GLU A 204 -22.56 -13.84 13.32
C GLU A 204 -21.74 -13.92 12.02
N ARG A 205 -22.37 -13.70 10.86
CA ARG A 205 -21.64 -13.56 9.58
C ARG A 205 -20.76 -12.32 9.57
N LEU A 206 -21.29 -11.17 9.96
CA LEU A 206 -20.58 -9.90 9.92
C LEU A 206 -19.42 -9.84 10.93
N ASN A 207 -19.58 -10.40 12.13
CA ASN A 207 -18.48 -10.51 13.09
C ASN A 207 -17.29 -11.31 12.53
N ARG A 208 -17.55 -12.41 11.82
CA ARG A 208 -16.48 -13.16 11.14
C ARG A 208 -15.74 -12.32 10.11
N ILE A 209 -16.45 -11.52 9.32
CA ILE A 209 -15.84 -10.61 8.34
C ILE A 209 -14.99 -9.53 9.02
N VAL A 210 -15.46 -8.99 10.15
CA VAL A 210 -14.69 -8.03 10.98
C VAL A 210 -13.38 -8.66 11.44
N ASP A 211 -13.44 -9.87 11.99
CA ASP A 211 -12.28 -10.59 12.52
C ASP A 211 -11.29 -10.92 11.39
N GLU A 212 -11.76 -11.47 10.27
CA GLU A 212 -10.96 -11.75 9.08
C GLU A 212 -10.25 -10.50 8.53
N SER A 213 -10.91 -9.34 8.58
CA SER A 213 -10.32 -8.06 8.14
C SER A 213 -9.18 -7.61 9.05
N ILE A 214 -9.30 -7.81 10.36
CA ILE A 214 -8.25 -7.52 11.33
C ILE A 214 -7.07 -8.49 11.16
N GLU A 215 -7.37 -9.79 11.01
CA GLU A 215 -6.36 -10.83 10.77
C GLU A 215 -5.57 -10.57 9.49
N LEU A 216 -6.23 -10.14 8.41
CA LEU A 216 -5.55 -9.77 7.17
C LEU A 216 -4.50 -8.67 7.40
N LEU A 217 -4.82 -7.64 8.19
CA LEU A 217 -3.85 -6.58 8.50
C LEU A 217 -2.67 -7.10 9.32
N ALA A 218 -2.92 -8.00 10.27
CA ALA A 218 -1.86 -8.65 11.04
C ALA A 218 -0.94 -9.48 10.12
N LEU A 219 -1.50 -10.30 9.24
CA LEU A 219 -0.74 -11.11 8.27
C LEU A 219 0.14 -10.24 7.34
N LEU A 220 -0.36 -9.08 6.92
CA LEU A 220 0.43 -8.14 6.11
C LEU A 220 1.62 -7.57 6.89
N VAL A 221 1.44 -7.28 8.18
CA VAL A 221 2.53 -6.82 9.07
C VAL A 221 3.54 -7.94 9.28
N ASP A 222 3.09 -9.16 9.54
CA ASP A 222 3.96 -10.31 9.77
C ASP A 222 4.80 -10.65 8.54
N SER A 223 4.17 -10.67 7.35
CA SER A 223 4.87 -10.85 6.07
C SER A 223 5.95 -9.79 5.86
N LYS A 224 5.63 -8.51 6.10
CA LYS A 224 6.58 -7.42 5.95
C LYS A 224 7.72 -7.50 6.98
N THR A 225 7.41 -7.90 8.20
CA THR A 225 8.40 -8.10 9.27
C THR A 225 9.35 -9.24 8.94
N ALA A 226 8.83 -10.37 8.45
CA ALA A 226 9.64 -11.50 8.03
C ALA A 226 10.58 -11.15 6.87
N PHE A 227 10.11 -10.35 5.90
CA PHE A 227 10.95 -9.82 4.82
C PHE A 227 12.08 -8.95 5.38
N TYR A 228 11.77 -8.01 6.27
CA TYR A 228 12.79 -7.12 6.86
C TYR A 228 13.79 -7.85 7.75
N GLN A 229 13.36 -8.89 8.47
CA GLN A 229 14.27 -9.75 9.23
C GLN A 229 15.26 -10.50 8.31
N GLN A 230 14.79 -11.05 7.19
CA GLN A 230 15.66 -11.68 6.20
C GLN A 230 16.62 -10.67 5.56
N LEU A 231 16.16 -9.45 5.29
CA LEU A 231 17.00 -8.39 4.75
C LEU A 231 18.09 -7.98 5.74
N ASP A 232 17.73 -7.79 7.01
CA ASP A 232 18.69 -7.47 8.08
C ASP A 232 19.74 -8.59 8.25
N GLN A 233 19.33 -9.86 8.19
CA GLN A 233 20.25 -10.99 8.22
C GLN A 233 21.21 -10.99 7.02
N LEU A 234 20.70 -10.72 5.82
CA LEU A 234 21.51 -10.65 4.60
C LEU A 234 22.56 -9.52 4.68
N VAL A 235 22.13 -8.33 5.13
CA VAL A 235 23.01 -7.15 5.31
C VAL A 235 24.06 -7.41 6.39
N LYS A 236 23.66 -7.96 7.55
CA LYS A 236 24.61 -8.33 8.62
C LYS A 236 25.61 -9.38 8.14
N GLY A 237 25.17 -10.33 7.32
CA GLY A 237 26.02 -11.37 6.74
C GLY A 237 27.21 -10.77 5.98
N VAL A 238 26.95 -9.82 5.08
CA VAL A 238 28.04 -9.16 4.32
C VAL A 238 28.85 -8.19 5.20
N LYS A 239 28.20 -7.37 6.04
CA LYS A 239 28.88 -6.40 6.93
C LYS A 239 29.77 -7.04 8.00
N SER A 240 29.51 -8.29 8.38
CA SER A 240 30.30 -9.02 9.39
C SER A 240 31.68 -9.47 8.88
N LYS A 241 31.92 -9.45 7.56
CA LYS A 241 33.19 -9.85 6.97
C LYS A 241 34.24 -8.77 7.22
N SER A 242 35.44 -9.18 7.65
CA SER A 242 36.56 -8.26 7.88
C SER A 242 37.08 -7.60 6.60
N ILE A 243 36.95 -8.30 5.47
CA ILE A 243 37.24 -7.79 4.12
C ILE A 243 36.08 -8.24 3.23
N ILE A 244 35.41 -7.28 2.60
CA ILE A 244 34.33 -7.53 1.64
C ILE A 244 34.95 -7.59 0.24
N THR A 245 34.88 -8.76 -0.39
CA THR A 245 35.39 -9.00 -1.75
C THR A 245 34.31 -8.77 -2.81
N ASN A 246 34.71 -8.67 -4.09
CA ASN A 246 33.76 -8.53 -5.20
C ASN A 246 32.78 -9.72 -5.29
N ALA A 247 33.25 -10.93 -4.98
CA ALA A 247 32.40 -12.11 -4.96
C ALA A 247 31.32 -12.01 -3.86
N ASP A 248 31.68 -11.44 -2.70
CA ASP A 248 30.73 -11.22 -1.60
C ASP A 248 29.67 -10.18 -1.99
N ILE A 249 30.05 -9.13 -2.71
CA ILE A 249 29.12 -8.09 -3.21
C ILE A 249 28.18 -8.66 -4.27
N GLU A 250 28.70 -9.47 -5.20
CA GLU A 250 27.91 -10.12 -6.24
C GLU A 250 26.89 -11.11 -5.64
N GLU A 251 27.31 -11.89 -4.65
CA GLU A 251 26.44 -12.80 -3.89
C GLU A 251 25.37 -12.02 -3.12
N PHE A 252 25.76 -10.94 -2.44
CA PHE A 252 24.85 -10.07 -1.71
C PHE A 252 23.82 -9.42 -2.64
N ALA A 253 24.24 -8.82 -3.76
CA ALA A 253 23.34 -8.20 -4.73
C ALA A 253 22.33 -9.22 -5.30
N SER A 254 22.79 -10.42 -5.66
CA SER A 254 21.94 -11.50 -6.14
C SER A 254 20.96 -11.99 -5.07
N GLY A 255 21.43 -12.16 -3.83
CA GLY A 255 20.60 -12.55 -2.70
C GLY A 255 19.53 -11.49 -2.39
N PHE A 256 19.91 -10.21 -2.44
CA PHE A 256 19.02 -9.08 -2.23
C PHE A 256 17.92 -9.01 -3.29
N GLN A 257 18.29 -9.11 -4.58
CA GLN A 257 17.33 -9.16 -5.69
C GLN A 257 16.32 -10.30 -5.53
N ASN A 258 16.81 -11.51 -5.22
CA ASN A 258 15.93 -12.67 -5.02
C ASN A 258 14.99 -12.46 -3.84
N LEU A 259 15.50 -11.92 -2.73
CA LEU A 259 14.69 -11.66 -1.55
C LEU A 259 13.58 -10.64 -1.85
N VAL A 260 13.91 -9.53 -2.52
CA VAL A 260 12.93 -8.52 -2.95
C VAL A 260 11.91 -9.11 -3.93
N TRP A 261 12.37 -9.92 -4.89
CA TRP A 261 11.50 -10.55 -5.90
C TRP A 261 10.47 -11.51 -5.28
N VAL A 262 10.89 -12.35 -4.34
CA VAL A 262 10.02 -13.29 -3.62
C VAL A 262 9.02 -12.55 -2.74
N ASN A 263 9.43 -11.43 -2.12
CA ASN A 263 8.60 -10.63 -1.22
C ASN A 263 7.94 -9.42 -1.90
N LYS A 264 7.82 -9.40 -3.23
CA LYS A 264 7.31 -8.24 -3.98
C LYS A 264 5.90 -7.82 -3.57
N GLU A 265 5.06 -8.76 -3.12
CA GLU A 265 3.70 -8.44 -2.66
C GLU A 265 3.68 -7.60 -1.38
N SER A 266 4.71 -7.76 -0.53
CA SER A 266 4.87 -7.02 0.73
C SER A 266 5.47 -5.62 0.50
N VAL A 267 6.06 -5.39 -0.67
CA VAL A 267 6.73 -4.12 -1.05
C VAL A 267 5.83 -3.28 -1.97
N TRP A 268 5.34 -3.85 -3.07
CA TRP A 268 4.51 -3.16 -4.06
C TRP A 268 3.03 -3.42 -3.80
N LYS A 269 2.35 -2.41 -3.26
CA LYS A 269 0.88 -2.46 -3.08
C LYS A 269 0.11 -2.35 -4.41
N LEU A 270 0.75 -1.74 -5.41
CA LEU A 270 0.24 -1.32 -6.73
C LEU A 270 1.38 -1.39 -7.75
N ASN A 271 1.07 -1.52 -9.04
CA ASN A 271 2.05 -1.67 -10.13
C ASN A 271 3.11 -2.73 -9.78
N MET A 272 2.65 -3.92 -9.40
CA MET A 272 3.51 -4.99 -8.93
C MET A 272 4.45 -5.44 -10.06
N PRO A 273 5.75 -5.60 -9.79
CA PRO A 273 6.72 -6.20 -10.71
C PRO A 273 6.21 -7.50 -11.32
N THR A 274 6.21 -7.59 -12.64
CA THR A 274 5.73 -8.77 -13.39
C THR A 274 6.87 -9.68 -13.82
N GLN A 275 8.08 -9.12 -13.95
CA GLN A 275 9.29 -9.83 -14.31
C GLN A 275 10.46 -9.43 -13.39
N PRO A 276 11.47 -10.29 -13.17
CA PRO A 276 12.60 -9.97 -12.29
C PRO A 276 13.40 -8.73 -12.68
N SER A 277 13.32 -8.27 -13.93
CA SER A 277 13.90 -7.01 -14.37
C SER A 277 13.28 -5.79 -13.71
N ASP A 278 11.99 -5.87 -13.40
CA ASP A 278 11.19 -4.72 -12.97
C ASP A 278 11.59 -4.25 -11.56
N ILE A 279 12.24 -5.13 -10.78
CA ILE A 279 12.79 -4.77 -9.45
C ILE A 279 14.17 -4.13 -9.51
N LEU A 280 14.83 -4.11 -10.68
CA LEU A 280 16.17 -3.52 -10.86
C LEU A 280 16.10 -1.99 -11.04
N ASN A 281 15.19 -1.35 -10.30
CA ASN A 281 15.00 0.08 -10.28
C ASN A 281 15.42 0.62 -8.91
N PRO A 282 16.57 1.32 -8.81
CA PRO A 282 17.11 1.75 -7.52
C PRO A 282 16.21 2.71 -6.75
N SER A 283 15.53 3.64 -7.43
CA SER A 283 14.66 4.62 -6.75
C SER A 283 13.45 3.94 -6.12
N ASP A 284 12.91 2.92 -6.78
CA ASP A 284 11.83 2.08 -6.25
C ASP A 284 12.28 1.30 -5.00
N ILE A 285 13.50 0.75 -5.02
CA ILE A 285 14.07 0.04 -3.86
C ILE A 285 14.33 0.98 -2.70
N LEU A 286 14.99 2.12 -2.95
CA LEU A 286 15.28 3.13 -1.94
C LEU A 286 13.98 3.56 -1.22
N GLN A 287 12.94 3.87 -1.98
CA GLN A 287 11.67 4.34 -1.42
C GLN A 287 10.84 3.24 -0.78
N LYS A 288 10.63 2.11 -1.47
CA LYS A 288 9.63 1.10 -1.08
C LYS A 288 10.19 0.04 -0.13
N VAL A 289 11.49 -0.27 -0.23
CA VAL A 289 12.15 -1.26 0.61
C VAL A 289 12.84 -0.59 1.80
N LEU A 290 13.66 0.43 1.55
CA LEU A 290 14.50 1.07 2.57
C LEU A 290 13.87 2.30 3.24
N GLY A 291 12.80 2.86 2.66
CA GLY A 291 12.07 4.00 3.22
C GLY A 291 12.80 5.34 3.08
N TYR A 292 13.70 5.47 2.11
CA TYR A 292 14.35 6.75 1.80
C TYR A 292 13.43 7.65 0.96
N GLY A 293 13.50 8.96 1.17
CA GLY A 293 13.05 9.92 0.18
C GLY A 293 14.03 9.97 -1.00
N TYR A 294 13.52 10.16 -2.20
CA TYR A 294 14.30 10.20 -3.44
C TYR A 294 13.87 11.40 -4.27
N ASP A 295 14.84 12.19 -4.75
CA ASP A 295 14.59 13.38 -5.56
C ASP A 295 15.68 13.53 -6.63
N ASP A 296 15.26 13.44 -7.88
CA ASP A 296 16.07 13.53 -9.11
C ASP A 296 15.88 14.88 -9.82
N THR A 297 15.15 15.82 -9.21
CA THR A 297 14.78 17.09 -9.84
C THR A 297 15.72 18.25 -9.49
N LYS A 298 16.58 18.08 -8.49
CA LYS A 298 17.48 19.14 -8.01
C LYS A 298 18.71 19.30 -8.87
N GLU A 299 19.08 20.56 -9.10
CA GLU A 299 20.42 20.92 -9.53
C GLU A 299 21.35 20.82 -8.30
N LEU A 300 22.33 19.94 -8.35
CA LEU A 300 23.33 19.78 -7.30
C LEU A 300 24.52 20.71 -7.56
N GLU A 301 25.16 21.19 -6.49
CA GLU A 301 26.21 22.20 -6.58
C GLU A 301 27.49 21.67 -7.25
N GLN A 302 28.12 22.53 -8.05
CA GLN A 302 29.45 22.30 -8.60
C GLN A 302 30.51 22.75 -7.59
N ALA A 303 31.43 21.86 -7.23
CA ALA A 303 32.49 22.15 -6.29
C ALA A 303 33.85 22.28 -7.00
N TYR A 304 34.73 23.15 -6.50
CA TYR A 304 36.13 23.19 -6.91
C TYR A 304 36.98 22.44 -5.89
N VAL A 305 37.49 21.26 -6.27
CA VAL A 305 38.41 20.46 -5.45
C VAL A 305 39.73 20.34 -6.21
N ASP A 306 40.85 20.69 -5.56
CA ASP A 306 42.20 20.68 -6.17
C ASP A 306 42.32 21.45 -7.51
N GLY A 307 41.56 22.54 -7.67
CA GLY A 307 41.57 23.36 -8.89
C GLY A 307 40.78 22.75 -10.07
N ARG A 308 39.98 21.71 -9.82
CA ARG A 308 39.11 21.07 -10.81
C ARG A 308 37.65 21.26 -10.44
N LEU A 309 36.82 21.51 -11.45
CA LEU A 309 35.37 21.56 -11.31
C LEU A 309 34.86 20.12 -11.24
N ILE A 310 34.21 19.77 -10.14
CA ILE A 310 33.56 18.48 -9.91
C ILE A 310 32.06 18.74 -9.88
N ASP A 311 31.32 17.91 -10.64
CA ASP A 311 29.87 17.90 -10.59
C ASP A 311 29.41 16.80 -9.63
N THR A 312 28.60 17.17 -8.64
CA THR A 312 28.08 16.21 -7.66
C THR A 312 26.90 15.48 -8.30
N ALA A 313 27.08 14.22 -8.67
CA ALA A 313 26.05 13.47 -9.39
C ALA A 313 24.99 12.86 -8.46
N GLY A 314 25.37 12.57 -7.21
CA GLY A 314 24.48 12.00 -6.20
C GLY A 314 24.92 12.37 -4.79
N ILE A 315 23.94 12.48 -3.90
CA ILE A 315 24.14 12.70 -2.46
C ILE A 315 23.20 11.78 -1.69
N ILE A 316 23.72 11.06 -0.72
CA ILE A 316 22.94 10.33 0.27
C ILE A 316 23.14 10.92 1.66
N ASP A 317 22.02 11.23 2.32
CA ASP A 317 21.94 11.57 3.73
C ASP A 317 21.27 10.40 4.45
N GLN A 318 22.08 9.62 5.17
CA GLN A 318 21.63 8.43 5.87
C GLN A 318 20.86 8.75 7.15
N GLU A 319 21.11 9.91 7.77
CA GLU A 319 20.44 10.36 8.98
C GLU A 319 19.01 10.79 8.68
N ASN A 320 18.84 11.64 7.66
CA ASN A 320 17.52 12.11 7.21
C ASN A 320 16.85 11.16 6.23
N LYS A 321 17.50 10.05 5.85
CA LYS A 321 17.00 9.06 4.89
C LYS A 321 16.61 9.70 3.55
N MET A 322 17.48 10.53 3.00
CA MET A 322 17.26 11.22 1.72
C MET A 322 18.35 10.87 0.71
N VAL A 323 17.95 10.70 -0.55
CA VAL A 323 18.84 10.59 -1.70
C VAL A 323 18.48 11.67 -2.71
N TRP A 324 19.48 12.40 -3.17
CA TRP A 324 19.37 13.34 -4.28
C TRP A 324 20.23 12.89 -5.44
N ILE A 325 19.68 12.93 -6.66
CA ILE A 325 20.41 12.68 -7.89
C ILE A 325 20.32 13.95 -8.75
N SER A 326 21.44 14.33 -9.37
CA SER A 326 21.50 15.54 -10.20
C SER A 326 20.60 15.40 -11.43
N SER A 327 19.89 16.47 -11.79
CA SER A 327 19.03 16.51 -12.98
C SER A 327 19.78 16.74 -14.30
N HIS A 328 21.09 17.02 -14.27
CA HIS A 328 21.90 17.35 -15.45
C HIS A 328 22.61 16.14 -16.10
N ILE A 329 22.41 14.93 -15.57
CA ILE A 329 23.04 13.72 -16.08
C ILE A 329 22.07 12.89 -16.94
N THR A 330 22.62 12.09 -17.86
CA THR A 330 21.81 11.21 -18.72
C THR A 330 21.11 10.12 -17.89
N PRO A 331 19.95 9.59 -18.30
CA PRO A 331 19.20 8.57 -17.56
C PRO A 331 20.03 7.32 -17.20
N GLN A 332 20.97 6.92 -18.06
CA GLN A 332 21.85 5.77 -17.80
C GLN A 332 22.86 6.04 -16.67
N VAL A 333 23.33 7.28 -16.55
CA VAL A 333 24.24 7.71 -15.48
C VAL A 333 23.45 7.91 -14.20
N GLU A 334 22.26 8.51 -14.28
CA GLU A 334 21.30 8.64 -13.17
C GLU A 334 21.00 7.29 -12.53
N ASN A 335 20.62 6.29 -13.34
CA ASN A 335 20.31 4.94 -12.87
C ASN A 335 21.49 4.30 -12.13
N PHE A 336 22.71 4.43 -12.68
CA PHE A 336 23.91 3.90 -12.03
C PHE A 336 24.26 4.68 -10.74
N THR A 337 24.12 6.01 -10.73
CA THR A 337 24.29 6.83 -9.52
C THR A 337 23.29 6.41 -8.45
N ALA A 338 22.01 6.24 -8.78
CA ALA A 338 21.00 5.81 -7.83
C ALA A 338 21.28 4.39 -7.27
N ALA A 339 21.77 3.46 -8.10
CA ALA A 339 22.19 2.14 -7.65
C ALA A 339 23.43 2.20 -6.73
N HIS A 340 24.32 3.16 -6.97
CA HIS A 340 25.48 3.43 -6.12
C HIS A 340 25.05 4.00 -4.76
N GLU A 341 24.12 4.96 -4.72
CA GLU A 341 23.54 5.45 -3.44
C GLU A 341 22.78 4.35 -2.70
N LEU A 342 22.09 3.47 -3.41
CA LEU A 342 21.48 2.27 -2.83
C LEU A 342 22.53 1.35 -2.17
N ALA A 343 23.71 1.22 -2.76
CA ALA A 343 24.80 0.47 -2.15
C ALA A 343 25.23 1.10 -0.82
N HIS A 344 25.36 2.42 -0.77
CA HIS A 344 25.65 3.15 0.47
C HIS A 344 24.60 2.90 1.55
N ALA A 345 23.31 2.99 1.19
CA ALA A 345 22.20 2.73 2.11
C ALA A 345 22.21 1.31 2.70
N LEU A 346 22.72 0.33 1.95
CA LEU A 346 22.76 -1.08 2.36
C LEU A 346 24.05 -1.47 3.09
N LEU A 347 25.20 -1.01 2.60
CA LEU A 347 26.52 -1.55 2.95
C LEU A 347 27.35 -0.63 3.84
N HIS A 348 27.00 0.65 3.97
CA HIS A 348 27.87 1.67 4.55
C HIS A 348 27.16 2.45 5.66
N ASP A 349 27.92 3.01 6.61
CA ASP A 349 27.37 3.64 7.83
C ASP A 349 27.72 5.15 7.94
N GLN A 350 28.43 5.72 6.96
CA GLN A 350 28.79 7.13 6.97
C GLN A 350 27.53 8.01 6.85
N PRO A 351 27.45 9.14 7.58
CA PRO A 351 26.21 9.91 7.69
C PRO A 351 25.81 10.61 6.39
N VAL A 352 26.77 11.25 5.70
CA VAL A 352 26.57 11.90 4.40
C VAL A 352 27.68 11.46 3.47
N MET A 353 27.32 11.07 2.25
CA MET A 353 28.27 10.70 1.19
C MET A 353 27.91 11.41 -0.11
N HIS A 354 28.94 11.75 -0.88
CA HIS A 354 28.83 12.46 -2.15
C HIS A 354 29.47 11.64 -3.25
N ARG A 355 28.76 11.50 -4.37
CA ARG A 355 29.29 10.88 -5.58
C ARG A 355 29.76 11.94 -6.56
N ASP A 356 31.07 12.18 -6.55
CA ASP A 356 31.74 13.16 -7.38
C ASP A 356 32.11 12.60 -8.76
N ILE A 357 31.68 13.25 -9.85
CA ILE A 357 32.09 12.89 -11.22
C ILE A 357 33.11 13.92 -11.75
N PRO A 358 34.36 13.51 -12.04
CA PRO A 358 35.34 14.40 -12.66
C PRO A 358 34.94 14.78 -14.09
N LEU A 359 34.82 16.08 -14.39
CA LEU A 359 34.52 16.58 -15.75
C LEU A 359 35.67 16.38 -16.74
N ASP A 360 36.89 16.14 -16.25
CA ASP A 360 38.11 15.94 -17.05
C ASP A 360 38.38 14.47 -17.43
N GLY A 361 37.52 13.54 -17.00
CA GLY A 361 37.66 12.10 -17.27
C GLY A 361 38.84 11.43 -16.56
N SER A 362 39.51 12.09 -15.62
CA SER A 362 40.68 11.54 -14.92
C SER A 362 40.30 10.49 -13.88
N LYS A 363 41.01 9.36 -13.88
CA LYS A 363 40.83 8.27 -12.90
C LYS A 363 41.69 8.54 -11.65
N LYS A 364 41.09 9.00 -10.54
CA LYS A 364 41.72 8.92 -9.20
C LYS A 364 41.52 7.51 -8.63
N SER A 365 42.45 7.07 -7.78
CA SER A 365 42.28 5.86 -6.96
C SER A 365 41.08 6.05 -6.05
N LYS A 366 40.03 5.25 -6.24
CA LYS A 366 38.81 5.31 -5.44
C LYS A 366 39.05 4.74 -4.03
N ALA A 367 38.39 5.31 -3.03
CA ALA A 367 38.37 4.73 -1.70
C ALA A 367 37.68 3.34 -1.75
N PRO A 368 38.03 2.40 -0.85
CA PRO A 368 37.41 1.07 -0.84
C PRO A 368 35.87 1.09 -0.80
N VAL A 369 35.29 2.04 -0.08
CA VAL A 369 33.83 2.24 0.04
C VAL A 369 33.19 2.58 -1.31
N GLU A 370 33.75 3.56 -2.03
CA GLU A 370 33.29 3.96 -3.37
C GLU A 370 33.42 2.81 -4.38
N TYR A 371 34.49 2.03 -4.26
CA TYR A 371 34.68 0.84 -5.09
C TYR A 371 33.61 -0.22 -4.80
N GLN A 372 33.33 -0.50 -3.52
CA GLN A 372 32.26 -1.43 -3.14
C GLN A 372 30.89 -0.97 -3.64
N ALA A 373 30.61 0.34 -3.57
CA ALA A 373 29.36 0.90 -4.07
C ALA A 373 29.21 0.75 -5.60
N ASP A 374 30.26 1.04 -6.37
CA ASP A 374 30.25 0.82 -7.82
C ASP A 374 30.09 -0.67 -8.19
N GLN A 375 30.76 -1.57 -7.46
CA GLN A 375 30.65 -3.01 -7.67
C GLN A 375 29.23 -3.51 -7.39
N PHE A 376 28.60 -3.02 -6.31
CA PHE A 376 27.21 -3.33 -6.02
C PHE A 376 26.28 -2.78 -7.11
N ALA A 377 26.47 -1.52 -7.53
CA ALA A 377 25.66 -0.90 -8.57
C ALA A 377 25.73 -1.70 -9.89
N ALA A 378 26.92 -2.13 -10.28
CA ALA A 378 27.12 -2.97 -11.46
C ALA A 378 26.43 -4.34 -11.30
N ALA A 379 26.61 -5.03 -10.17
CA ALA A 379 25.97 -6.32 -9.90
C ALA A 379 24.44 -6.22 -9.81
N PHE A 380 23.93 -5.13 -9.23
CA PHE A 380 22.51 -4.88 -9.06
C PHE A 380 21.82 -4.59 -10.40
N LEU A 381 22.36 -3.67 -11.19
CA LEU A 381 21.75 -3.30 -12.49
C LEU A 381 22.02 -4.33 -13.58
N MET A 382 23.17 -5.01 -13.52
CA MET A 382 23.62 -5.97 -14.53
C MET A 382 23.94 -7.34 -13.89
N PRO A 383 22.93 -8.10 -13.43
CA PRO A 383 23.14 -9.39 -12.75
C PRO A 383 23.85 -10.39 -13.68
N ARG A 384 24.89 -11.08 -13.18
CA ARG A 384 25.73 -12.00 -13.98
C ARG A 384 24.93 -12.90 -14.91
N LYS A 385 23.96 -13.66 -14.38
CA LYS A 385 23.16 -14.60 -15.17
C LYS A 385 22.42 -13.91 -16.32
N ARG A 386 21.89 -12.71 -16.09
CA ARG A 386 21.14 -11.97 -17.11
C ARG A 386 22.07 -11.43 -18.18
N VAL A 387 23.21 -10.87 -17.79
CA VAL A 387 24.21 -10.35 -18.75
C VAL A 387 24.76 -11.49 -19.59
N THR A 388 25.18 -12.60 -18.98
CA THR A 388 25.72 -13.76 -19.70
C THR A 388 24.68 -14.32 -20.68
N ASN A 389 23.42 -14.51 -20.26
CA ASN A 389 22.37 -15.00 -21.16
C ASN A 389 22.09 -14.01 -22.30
N ALA A 390 22.01 -12.71 -22.02
CA ALA A 390 21.81 -11.70 -23.05
C ALA A 390 22.97 -11.68 -24.05
N PHE A 391 24.20 -11.74 -23.54
CA PHE A 391 25.42 -11.79 -24.35
C PHE A 391 25.45 -13.02 -25.26
N GLU A 392 25.15 -14.21 -24.70
CA GLU A 392 25.08 -15.47 -25.46
C GLU A 392 24.00 -15.41 -26.55
N ASN A 393 22.83 -14.85 -26.23
CA ASN A 393 21.74 -14.71 -27.19
C ASN A 393 22.12 -13.78 -28.36
N LEU A 394 22.89 -12.72 -28.12
CA LEU A 394 23.26 -11.75 -29.15
C LEU A 394 24.47 -12.20 -29.99
N PHE A 395 25.48 -12.81 -29.36
CA PHE A 395 26.75 -13.12 -30.03
C PHE A 395 26.97 -14.61 -30.31
N GLY A 396 26.02 -15.47 -29.90
CA GLY A 396 26.03 -16.91 -30.16
C GLY A 396 27.11 -17.70 -29.42
N SER A 397 27.81 -17.09 -28.46
CA SER A 397 28.87 -17.72 -27.67
C SER A 397 28.91 -17.14 -26.26
N GLY A 398 29.23 -17.97 -25.27
CA GLY A 398 29.45 -17.54 -23.88
C GLY A 398 30.75 -16.78 -23.67
N ILE A 399 31.68 -16.86 -24.64
CA ILE A 399 32.91 -16.06 -24.67
C ILE A 399 33.15 -15.59 -26.10
N PHE A 400 33.20 -14.27 -26.30
CA PHE A 400 33.59 -13.69 -27.58
C PHE A 400 35.11 -13.65 -27.71
N GLN A 401 35.62 -14.15 -28.84
CA GLN A 401 37.05 -14.09 -29.18
C GLN A 401 37.17 -13.51 -30.58
N ILE A 402 38.25 -12.78 -30.86
CA ILE A 402 38.51 -12.26 -32.20
C ILE A 402 39.00 -13.42 -33.09
N ASP A 403 38.19 -13.78 -34.07
CA ASP A 403 38.56 -14.67 -35.17
C ASP A 403 37.93 -14.18 -36.49
N ALA A 404 38.25 -14.86 -37.60
CA ALA A 404 37.75 -14.47 -38.91
C ALA A 404 36.22 -14.46 -39.02
N ASN A 405 35.55 -15.38 -38.31
CA ASN A 405 34.11 -15.52 -38.32
C ASN A 405 33.44 -14.47 -37.42
N THR A 406 33.86 -14.33 -36.17
CA THR A 406 33.29 -13.35 -35.23
C THR A 406 33.55 -11.91 -35.68
N THR A 407 34.71 -11.63 -36.28
CA THR A 407 35.02 -10.31 -36.84
C THR A 407 34.11 -9.99 -38.02
N PHE A 408 33.97 -10.92 -38.97
CA PHE A 408 33.08 -10.73 -40.11
C PHE A 408 31.63 -10.51 -39.67
N LYS A 409 31.16 -11.27 -38.66
CA LYS A 409 29.81 -11.11 -38.11
C LYS A 409 29.59 -9.79 -37.37
N LEU A 410 30.60 -9.26 -36.69
CA LEU A 410 30.49 -8.04 -35.89
C LEU A 410 30.62 -6.75 -36.72
N THR A 411 31.57 -6.72 -37.66
CA THR A 411 31.93 -5.48 -38.39
C THR A 411 31.95 -5.64 -39.91
N GLY A 412 31.91 -6.87 -40.43
CA GLY A 412 32.13 -7.15 -41.85
C GLY A 412 33.56 -6.86 -42.32
N SER A 413 34.50 -6.61 -41.40
CA SER A 413 35.89 -6.24 -41.69
C SER A 413 36.87 -7.40 -41.46
N THR A 414 38.18 -7.13 -41.54
CA THR A 414 39.22 -8.13 -41.25
C THR A 414 39.61 -8.13 -39.78
N VAL A 415 40.15 -9.26 -39.30
CA VAL A 415 40.70 -9.41 -37.94
C VAL A 415 41.71 -8.30 -37.60
N THR A 416 42.54 -7.93 -38.57
CA THR A 416 43.55 -6.86 -38.40
C THR A 416 42.91 -5.48 -38.19
N ASP A 417 41.79 -5.21 -38.85
CA ASP A 417 41.08 -3.93 -38.71
C ASP A 417 40.39 -3.84 -37.35
N LEU A 418 39.73 -4.93 -36.92
CA LEU A 418 39.07 -4.99 -35.61
C LEU A 418 40.07 -4.87 -34.45
N HIS A 419 41.23 -5.54 -34.52
CA HIS A 419 42.28 -5.35 -33.50
C HIS A 419 42.80 -3.91 -33.44
N LYS A 420 42.94 -3.22 -34.57
CA LYS A 420 43.37 -1.82 -34.61
C LYS A 420 42.32 -0.88 -34.05
N GLU A 421 41.05 -1.15 -34.31
CA GLU A 421 39.90 -0.39 -33.80
C GLU A 421 39.81 -0.51 -32.28
N CYS A 422 39.78 -1.74 -31.75
CA CYS A 422 39.57 -2.01 -30.33
C CYS A 422 40.82 -1.78 -29.48
N LYS A 423 42.03 -2.01 -30.01
CA LYS A 423 43.35 -1.85 -29.35
C LYS A 423 43.63 -2.78 -28.17
N ASP A 424 42.67 -3.01 -27.29
CA ASP A 424 42.76 -3.86 -26.11
C ASP A 424 41.41 -4.53 -25.78
N ILE A 425 41.41 -5.35 -24.71
CA ILE A 425 40.20 -6.04 -24.22
C ILE A 425 39.08 -5.08 -23.86
N HIS A 426 39.41 -3.94 -23.27
CA HIS A 426 38.41 -2.96 -22.84
C HIS A 426 37.76 -2.28 -24.04
N GLY A 427 38.51 -1.97 -25.09
CA GLY A 427 37.99 -1.44 -26.34
C GLY A 427 37.13 -2.46 -27.10
N LEU A 428 37.45 -3.76 -27.01
CA LEU A 428 36.57 -4.81 -27.54
C LEU A 428 35.28 -4.93 -26.73
N CYS A 429 35.34 -4.93 -25.40
CA CYS A 429 34.16 -4.88 -24.53
C CYS A 429 33.30 -3.64 -24.81
N SER A 430 33.92 -2.48 -25.03
CA SER A 430 33.23 -1.23 -25.38
C SER A 430 32.50 -1.36 -26.72
N ARG A 431 33.15 -1.97 -27.72
CA ARG A 431 32.55 -2.20 -29.03
C ARG A 431 31.36 -3.17 -28.97
N LEU A 432 31.48 -4.25 -28.19
CA LEU A 432 30.40 -5.22 -28.00
C LEU A 432 29.24 -4.64 -27.18
N ALA A 433 29.52 -3.80 -26.17
CA ALA A 433 28.50 -3.16 -25.35
C ALA A 433 27.57 -2.23 -26.15
N GLU A 434 28.08 -1.60 -27.21
CA GLU A 434 27.34 -0.69 -28.09
C GLU A 434 26.91 -1.32 -29.43
N ALA A 435 27.19 -2.60 -29.65
CA ALA A 435 26.82 -3.26 -30.89
C ALA A 435 25.29 -3.28 -31.03
N GLU A 436 24.81 -2.93 -32.22
CA GLU A 436 23.37 -2.97 -32.58
C GLU A 436 23.10 -4.02 -33.66
N SER A 437 24.14 -4.74 -34.09
CA SER A 437 24.03 -5.83 -35.06
C SER A 437 25.13 -6.86 -34.90
N TYR A 438 24.80 -8.11 -35.20
CA TYR A 438 25.76 -9.22 -35.29
C TYR A 438 25.20 -10.26 -36.27
N ASP A 439 26.04 -10.79 -37.16
CA ASP A 439 25.66 -11.79 -38.17
C ASP A 439 24.50 -11.35 -39.08
N GLY A 440 24.39 -10.03 -39.31
CA GLY A 440 23.32 -9.43 -40.13
C GLY A 440 21.97 -9.28 -39.41
N GLU A 441 21.85 -9.71 -38.16
CA GLU A 441 20.66 -9.46 -37.33
C GLU A 441 20.83 -8.16 -36.52
N PHE A 442 19.79 -7.33 -36.51
CA PHE A 442 19.76 -6.08 -35.73
C PHE A 442 19.10 -6.29 -34.37
N PHE A 443 19.65 -5.67 -33.33
CA PHE A 443 19.15 -5.77 -31.96
C PHE A 443 19.43 -4.49 -31.16
N THR A 444 18.72 -4.32 -30.05
CA THR A 444 19.02 -3.29 -29.06
C THR A 444 20.34 -3.61 -28.36
N SER A 445 21.25 -2.64 -28.24
CA SER A 445 22.56 -2.83 -27.60
C SER A 445 22.45 -3.36 -26.17
N LEU A 446 23.48 -4.06 -25.68
CA LEU A 446 23.50 -4.55 -24.30
C LEU A 446 23.40 -3.39 -23.31
N ALA A 447 24.09 -2.26 -23.55
CA ALA A 447 24.01 -1.10 -22.68
C ALA A 447 22.57 -0.57 -22.54
N ASP A 448 21.83 -0.51 -23.65
CA ASP A 448 20.45 -0.02 -23.67
C ASP A 448 19.48 -1.04 -23.06
N GLN A 449 19.66 -2.34 -23.29
CA GLN A 449 18.83 -3.40 -22.69
C GLN A 449 18.86 -3.38 -21.15
N PHE A 450 19.97 -2.94 -20.56
CA PHE A 450 20.17 -2.85 -19.11
C PHE A 450 20.03 -1.42 -18.57
N ASN A 451 19.74 -0.43 -19.42
CA ASN A 451 19.63 0.99 -19.08
C ASN A 451 20.85 1.51 -18.30
N VAL A 452 22.05 1.23 -18.82
CA VAL A 452 23.35 1.65 -18.26
C VAL A 452 24.22 2.27 -19.34
N SER A 453 25.28 2.98 -18.95
CA SER A 453 26.20 3.57 -19.93
C SER A 453 27.01 2.47 -20.64
N ARG A 454 27.44 2.75 -21.87
CA ARG A 454 28.33 1.86 -22.64
C ARG A 454 29.58 1.49 -21.86
N ALA A 455 30.17 2.48 -21.17
CA ALA A 455 31.34 2.26 -20.32
C ALA A 455 31.03 1.30 -19.16
N ALA A 456 29.91 1.47 -18.46
CA ALA A 456 29.51 0.58 -17.36
C ALA A 456 29.29 -0.87 -17.85
N MET A 457 28.61 -1.05 -18.98
CA MET A 457 28.43 -2.37 -19.59
C MET A 457 29.77 -2.98 -20.03
N ALA A 458 30.67 -2.19 -20.65
CA ALA A 458 31.99 -2.68 -21.05
C ALA A 458 32.81 -3.20 -19.86
N TYR A 459 32.85 -2.45 -18.75
CA TYR A 459 33.50 -2.91 -17.52
C TYR A 459 32.87 -4.20 -17.00
N ARG A 460 31.54 -4.32 -17.09
CA ARG A 460 30.83 -5.53 -16.65
C ARG A 460 31.17 -6.74 -17.52
N LEU A 461 31.24 -6.58 -18.85
CA LEU A 461 31.64 -7.67 -19.75
C LEU A 461 33.06 -8.16 -19.46
N GLU A 462 33.97 -7.23 -19.17
CA GLU A 462 35.35 -7.51 -18.78
C GLU A 462 35.41 -8.24 -17.43
N GLU A 463 34.70 -7.74 -16.40
CA GLU A 463 34.61 -8.35 -15.07
C GLU A 463 34.04 -9.77 -15.11
N LEU A 464 33.04 -10.01 -15.95
CA LEU A 464 32.42 -11.31 -16.11
C LEU A 464 33.26 -12.29 -16.95
N GLY A 465 34.33 -11.82 -17.61
CA GLY A 465 35.20 -12.64 -18.44
C GLY A 465 34.55 -13.13 -19.73
N LEU A 466 33.59 -12.38 -20.27
CA LEU A 466 32.81 -12.75 -21.46
C LEU A 466 33.55 -12.47 -22.77
N VAL A 467 34.72 -11.84 -22.70
CA VAL A 467 35.51 -11.41 -23.86
C VAL A 467 36.96 -11.84 -23.68
N LYS A 468 37.59 -12.33 -24.74
CA LYS A 468 39.04 -12.48 -24.83
C LYS A 468 39.53 -11.72 -26.05
N PHE A 469 40.57 -10.91 -25.82
CA PHE A 469 41.20 -10.10 -26.85
C PHE A 469 42.30 -10.87 -27.57
#